data_AF-A0A2P6W2M0-F1
#
_entry.id   AF-A0A2P6W2M0-F1
#
_cell.length_a   1.000
_cell.length_b   1.000
_cell.length_c   1.000
_cell.angle_alpha   90.00
_cell.angle_beta   90.00
_cell.angle_gamma   90.00
#
_symmetry.space_group_name_H-M   'P 1'
#
loop_
_entity.id
_entity.type
_entity.pdbx_description
1 polymer ?
#
loop_
_entity_poly.entity_id
_entity_poly.type
_entity_poly.pdbx_seq_one_letter_code
_entity_poly.pdbx_strand_id
1 'polypeptide(L)'
;MKKPDLRSEELAEFVGIMLGDGSIGRYRCDRGDGSKSIQHCVKVTLSSNEPYYAGYVEKMFSELFSIEVEGAKRKNENTYDIRCFKKEIFEFVTEEIGLKESPKW
;
A
#
# COMPACT_ATOMS: atom_id res chain seq x y z
N MET A 1 -0.24 -14.34 5.75
CA MET A 1 -0.64 -12.99 6.17
C MET A 1 -1.61 -13.12 7.33
N LYS A 2 -1.45 -12.30 8.38
CA LYS A 2 -2.47 -12.16 9.41
C LYS A 2 -3.65 -11.40 8.81
N LYS A 3 -4.87 -11.91 8.94
CA LYS A 3 -6.08 -11.14 8.59
C LYS A 3 -6.43 -10.23 9.77
N PRO A 4 -6.55 -8.91 9.57
CA PRO A 4 -6.93 -8.00 10.64
C PRO A 4 -8.40 -8.16 11.02
N ASP A 5 -8.73 -7.80 12.27
CA ASP A 5 -10.12 -7.73 12.73
C ASP A 5 -10.83 -6.55 12.07
N LEU A 6 -11.96 -6.81 11.40
CA LEU A 6 -12.75 -5.80 10.69
C LEU A 6 -13.31 -4.69 11.60
N ARG A 7 -13.29 -4.90 12.92
CA ARG A 7 -13.77 -3.92 13.92
C ARG A 7 -12.65 -3.23 14.68
N SER A 8 -11.39 -3.47 14.33
CA SER A 8 -10.25 -2.86 15.04
C SER A 8 -10.08 -1.38 14.67
N GLU A 9 -9.65 -0.58 15.64
CA GLU A 9 -9.37 0.86 15.45
C GLU A 9 -8.19 1.05 14.48
N GLU A 10 -7.19 0.17 14.53
CA GLU A 10 -6.02 0.21 13.66
C GLU A 10 -6.39 -0.03 12.20
N LEU A 11 -7.36 -0.91 11.93
CA LEU A 11 -7.86 -1.10 10.58
C LEU A 11 -8.64 0.12 10.10
N ALA A 12 -9.44 0.75 10.96
CA ALA A 12 -10.16 1.97 10.61
C ALA A 12 -9.19 3.11 10.27
N GLU A 13 -8.12 3.27 11.06
CA GLU A 13 -7.05 4.23 10.79
C GLU A 13 -6.35 3.94 9.46
N PHE A 14 -5.98 2.68 9.21
CA PHE A 14 -5.42 2.25 7.93
C PHE A 14 -6.34 2.62 6.75
N VAL A 15 -7.64 2.40 6.88
CA VAL A 15 -8.62 2.77 5.85
C VAL A 15 -8.64 4.28 5.65
N GLY A 16 -8.60 5.08 6.72
CA GLY A 16 -8.53 6.54 6.65
C GLY A 16 -7.32 7.03 5.86
N ILE A 17 -6.13 6.50 6.16
CA ILE A 17 -4.89 6.78 5.43
C ILE A 17 -5.03 6.37 3.97
N MET A 18 -5.59 5.19 3.69
CA MET A 18 -5.76 4.71 2.32
C MET A 18 -6.74 5.56 1.49
N LEU A 19 -7.73 6.19 2.13
CA LEU A 19 -8.65 7.11 1.48
C LEU A 19 -7.97 8.43 1.11
N GLY A 20 -7.15 9.00 2.01
CA GLY A 20 -6.42 10.25 1.79
C GLY A 20 -5.17 10.09 0.91
N ASP A 21 -4.19 9.35 1.40
CA ASP A 21 -2.83 9.27 0.83
C ASP A 21 -2.57 7.96 0.06
N GLY A 22 -3.54 7.04 0.12
CA GLY A 22 -3.44 5.71 -0.48
C GLY A 22 -3.79 5.65 -1.97
N SER A 23 -3.12 4.74 -2.64
CA SER A 23 -3.38 4.33 -4.02
C SER A 23 -3.31 2.80 -4.13
N ILE A 24 -4.28 2.22 -4.84
CA ILE A 24 -4.36 0.78 -5.09
C ILE A 24 -4.36 0.60 -6.60
N GLY A 25 -3.49 -0.24 -7.15
CA GLY A 25 -3.41 -0.37 -8.60
C GLY A 25 -2.70 -1.62 -9.10
N ARG A 26 -2.95 -1.93 -10.37
CA ARG A 26 -2.27 -2.99 -11.12
C ARG A 26 -1.31 -2.39 -12.13
N TYR A 27 -0.05 -2.78 -12.03
CA TYR A 27 1.02 -2.32 -12.93
C TYR A 27 1.42 -3.46 -13.86
N ARG A 28 1.41 -3.19 -15.17
CA ARG A 28 1.97 -4.12 -16.17
C ARG A 28 3.48 -3.95 -16.18
N CYS A 29 4.20 -5.03 -15.92
CA CYS A 29 5.65 -5.04 -15.85
C CYS A 29 6.22 -5.99 -16.89
N ASP A 30 7.29 -5.54 -17.55
CA ASP A 30 8.05 -6.34 -18.50
C ASP A 30 9.06 -7.18 -17.73
N ARG A 31 9.06 -8.48 -18.00
CA ARG A 31 10.07 -9.39 -17.48
C ARG A 31 11.24 -9.45 -18.45
N GLY A 32 12.43 -9.79 -17.92
CA GLY A 32 13.66 -9.88 -18.72
C GLY A 32 13.61 -10.92 -19.84
N ASP A 33 12.65 -11.84 -19.81
CA ASP A 33 12.38 -12.85 -20.84
C ASP A 33 11.38 -12.38 -21.92
N GLY A 34 10.94 -11.12 -21.88
CA GLY A 34 9.96 -10.55 -22.81
C GLY A 34 8.50 -10.85 -22.44
N SER A 35 8.24 -11.65 -21.40
CA SER A 35 6.87 -11.89 -20.91
C SER A 35 6.33 -10.69 -20.13
N LYS A 36 5.00 -10.55 -20.11
CA LYS A 36 4.30 -9.51 -19.33
C LYS A 36 3.82 -10.11 -18.02
N SER A 37 3.93 -9.35 -16.93
CA SER A 37 3.34 -9.70 -15.64
C SER A 37 2.55 -8.55 -15.04
N ILE A 38 1.62 -8.86 -14.15
CA ILE A 38 0.80 -7.87 -13.44
C ILE A 38 1.27 -7.83 -11.98
N GLN A 39 1.80 -6.69 -11.55
CA GLN A 39 2.05 -6.40 -10.15
C GLN A 39 0.83 -5.75 -9.52
N HIS A 40 0.36 -6.32 -8.42
CA HIS A 40 -0.68 -5.75 -7.58
C HIS A 40 -0.01 -4.89 -6.52
N CYS A 41 -0.47 -3.67 -6.33
CA CYS A 41 0.19 -2.72 -5.45
C CYS A 41 -0.82 -1.98 -4.59
N VAL A 42 -0.57 -1.98 -3.29
CA VAL A 42 -1.19 -1.10 -2.31
C VAL A 42 -0.08 -0.15 -1.84
N LYS A 43 -0.30 1.16 -1.96
CA LYS A 43 0.74 2.16 -1.72
C LYS A 43 0.20 3.36 -0.96
N VAL A 44 1.00 3.89 -0.05
CA VAL A 44 0.79 5.21 0.57
C VAL A 44 1.87 6.16 0.06
N THR A 45 1.47 7.38 -0.33
CA THR A 45 2.39 8.41 -0.84
C THR A 45 2.41 9.58 0.12
N LEU A 46 3.58 9.94 0.65
CA LEU A 46 3.73 10.99 1.67
C LEU A 46 4.95 11.89 1.39
N SER A 47 5.12 12.96 2.16
CA SER A 47 6.27 13.86 1.98
C SER A 47 7.57 13.24 2.47
N SER A 48 8.65 13.38 1.70
CA SER A 48 9.96 12.84 2.11
C SER A 48 10.58 13.53 3.34
N ASN A 49 9.96 14.59 3.84
CA ASN A 49 10.35 15.31 5.06
C ASN A 49 9.58 14.85 6.31
N GLU A 50 8.77 13.80 6.23
CA GLU A 50 7.94 13.29 7.33
C GLU A 50 8.35 11.87 7.77
N PRO A 51 9.60 11.65 8.22
CA PRO A 51 10.11 10.30 8.51
C PRO A 51 9.36 9.60 9.65
N TYR A 52 8.81 10.35 10.61
CA TYR A 52 8.00 9.79 11.69
C TYR A 52 6.67 9.24 11.20
N TYR A 53 6.00 9.96 10.29
CA TYR A 53 4.76 9.48 9.68
C TYR A 53 5.04 8.28 8.77
N ALA A 54 6.14 8.31 8.01
CA ALA A 54 6.56 7.16 7.22
C ALA A 54 6.74 5.90 8.08
N GLY A 55 7.52 6.00 9.18
CA GLY A 55 7.72 4.88 10.10
C GLY A 55 6.44 4.42 10.79
N TYR A 56 5.50 5.33 11.08
CA TYR A 56 4.19 4.99 11.61
C TYR A 56 3.38 4.14 10.62
N VAL A 57 3.31 4.56 9.35
CA VAL A 57 2.61 3.81 8.29
C VAL A 57 3.27 2.45 8.06
N GLU A 58 4.60 2.37 7.99
CA GLU A 58 5.32 1.09 7.84
C GLU A 58 5.02 0.13 9.00
N LYS A 59 5.04 0.64 10.23
CA LYS A 59 4.71 -0.13 11.43
C LYS A 59 3.26 -0.64 11.37
N MET A 60 2.32 0.20 10.93
CA MET A 60 0.91 -0.19 10.78
C MET A 60 0.71 -1.36 9.79
N PHE A 61 1.41 -1.34 8.66
CA PHE A 61 1.40 -2.48 7.73
C PHE A 61 1.92 -3.77 8.40
N SER A 62 2.97 -3.66 9.20
CA SER A 62 3.52 -4.79 9.96
C SER A 62 2.54 -5.32 11.01
N GLU A 63 1.89 -4.46 11.78
CA GLU A 63 0.97 -4.86 12.85
C GLU A 63 -0.33 -5.49 12.33
N LEU A 64 -0.89 -4.93 11.25
CA LEU A 64 -2.13 -5.41 10.64
C LEU A 64 -1.93 -6.70 9.85
N PHE A 65 -0.89 -6.78 9.03
CA PHE A 65 -0.74 -7.83 8.03
C PHE A 65 0.44 -8.77 8.27
N SER A 66 1.32 -8.43 9.23
CA SER A 66 2.58 -9.14 9.51
C SER A 66 3.49 -9.20 8.29
N ILE A 67 3.69 -8.04 7.66
CA ILE A 67 4.58 -7.87 6.51
C ILE A 67 5.51 -6.68 6.67
N GLU A 68 6.64 -6.74 5.97
CA GLU A 68 7.48 -5.57 5.70
C GLU A 68 7.11 -4.98 4.34
N VAL A 69 7.14 -3.65 4.26
CA VAL A 69 6.80 -2.88 3.07
C VAL A 69 8.05 -2.24 2.47
N GLU A 70 7.99 -1.92 1.18
CA GLU A 70 9.09 -1.28 0.46
C GLU A 70 8.93 0.23 0.44
N GLY A 71 9.74 0.92 1.25
CA GLY A 71 9.89 2.37 1.22
C GLY A 71 10.83 2.85 0.11
N ALA A 72 10.44 3.87 -0.64
CA ALA A 72 11.27 4.46 -1.70
C ALA A 72 11.08 5.97 -1.81
N LYS A 73 12.18 6.71 -1.70
CA LYS A 73 12.20 8.14 -2.03
C LYS A 73 12.23 8.32 -3.55
N ARG A 74 11.36 9.18 -4.07
CA ARG A 74 11.38 9.52 -5.50
C ARG A 74 12.54 10.46 -5.82
N LYS A 75 13.21 10.18 -6.93
CA LYS A 75 14.31 11.01 -7.41
C LYS A 75 13.76 12.37 -7.85
N ASN A 76 14.38 13.45 -7.38
CA ASN A 76 14.02 14.84 -7.72
C ASN A 76 12.62 15.29 -7.27
N GLU A 77 11.96 14.55 -6.38
CA GLU A 77 10.67 14.92 -5.80
C GLU A 77 10.75 14.89 -4.27
N ASN A 78 9.94 15.72 -3.59
CA ASN A 78 9.78 15.64 -2.13
C ASN A 78 8.78 14.56 -1.72
N THR A 79 8.91 13.37 -2.31
CA THR A 79 7.92 12.29 -2.21
C THR A 79 8.58 11.01 -1.71
N TYR A 80 7.90 10.32 -0.80
CA TYR A 80 8.25 9.00 -0.32
C TYR A 80 7.06 8.06 -0.53
N ASP A 81 7.31 6.93 -1.18
CA ASP A 81 6.33 5.90 -1.47
C ASP A 81 6.56 4.70 -0.53
N ILE A 82 5.53 4.30 0.22
CA ILE A 82 5.50 3.04 0.97
C ILE A 82 4.66 2.05 0.18
N ARG A 83 5.26 0.95 -0.29
CA ARG A 83 4.65 0.04 -1.27
C ARG A 83 4.54 -1.39 -0.75
N CYS A 84 3.38 -2.00 -1.00
CA CYS A 84 3.12 -3.40 -0.75
C CYS A 84 2.73 -4.09 -2.07
N PHE A 85 3.51 -5.08 -2.48
CA PHE A 85 3.28 -5.85 -3.72
C PHE A 85 2.66 -7.24 -3.49
N LYS A 86 2.08 -7.48 -2.31
CA LYS A 86 1.45 -8.76 -1.96
C LYS A 86 0.03 -8.81 -2.54
N LYS A 87 -0.24 -9.79 -3.42
CA LYS A 87 -1.55 -9.94 -4.07
C LYS A 87 -2.66 -10.17 -3.04
N GLU A 88 -2.35 -10.89 -1.97
CA GLU A 88 -3.30 -11.22 -0.91
C GLU A 88 -3.76 -9.98 -0.14
N ILE A 89 -2.87 -9.00 0.07
CA ILE A 89 -3.22 -7.72 0.70
C ILE A 89 -4.05 -6.88 -0.25
N PHE A 90 -3.67 -6.85 -1.53
CA PHE A 90 -4.45 -6.17 -2.55
C PHE A 90 -5.89 -6.70 -2.59
N GLU A 91 -6.06 -8.02 -2.68
CA GLU A 91 -7.36 -8.69 -2.73
C GLU A 91 -8.17 -8.42 -1.45
N PHE A 92 -7.55 -8.54 -0.28
CA PHE A 92 -8.18 -8.18 0.99
C PHE A 92 -8.72 -6.74 0.99
N VAL A 93 -7.89 -5.79 0.59
CA VAL A 93 -8.24 -4.37 0.56
C VAL A 93 -9.37 -4.08 -0.44
N THR A 94 -9.38 -4.75 -1.60
CA THR A 94 -10.39 -4.50 -2.63
C THR A 94 -11.69 -5.28 -2.46
N GLU A 95 -11.60 -6.51 -1.96
CA GLU A 95 -12.72 -7.48 -1.94
C GLU A 95 -13.36 -7.58 -0.56
N GLU A 96 -12.56 -7.56 0.52
CA GLU A 96 -13.08 -7.68 1.89
C GLU A 96 -13.38 -6.29 2.50
N ILE A 97 -12.47 -5.33 2.34
CA ILE A 97 -12.68 -3.95 2.82
C ILE A 97 -13.54 -3.13 1.84
N GLY A 98 -13.45 -3.44 0.54
CA GLY A 98 -14.22 -2.76 -0.50
C GLY A 98 -13.62 -1.46 -1.03
N LEU A 99 -12.34 -1.17 -0.76
CA LEU A 99 -11.65 -0.02 -1.35
C LEU A 99 -11.48 -0.22 -2.86
N LYS A 100 -11.53 0.89 -3.61
CA LYS A 100 -11.44 0.86 -5.08
C LYS A 100 -10.02 1.12 -5.56
N GLU A 101 -9.68 0.48 -6.68
CA GLU A 101 -8.47 0.78 -7.44
C GLU A 101 -8.48 2.22 -7.96
N SER A 102 -7.30 2.79 -8.12
CA SER A 102 -7.06 4.08 -8.76
C SER A 102 -7.18 3.95 -10.30
N PRO A 103 -7.71 4.97 -11.00
CA PRO A 103 -8.34 6.17 -10.46
C PRO A 103 -9.65 5.83 -9.73
N LYS A 104 -9.87 6.44 -8.57
CA LYS A 104 -11.07 6.24 -7.74
C LYS A 104 -12.23 7.01 -8.38
N TRP A 105 -12.98 6.39 -9.30
CA TRP A 105 -14.22 6.95 -9.90
C TRP A 105 -15.44 6.12 -9.50
#